data_AF-A0A8S3S0J9-F1
#
_entry.id   AF-A0A8S3S0J9-F1
#
_cell.length_a   1.000
_cell.length_b   1.000
_cell.length_c   1.000
_cell.angle_alpha   90.00
_cell.angle_beta   90.00
_cell.angle_gamma   90.00
#
_symmetry.space_group_name_H-M   'P 1'
#
loop_
_entity.id
_entity.type
_entity.pdbx_description
1 polymer ?
#
loop_
_entity_poly.entity_id
_entity_poly.type
_entity_poly.pdbx_seq_one_letter_code
_entity_poly.pdbx_strand_id
1 'polypeptide(L)'
;MRSEKRNQLHITRSINFEIVDTLTNVALWKESRQDSIPPNASLAERGPQLGNDGNIDTIGTNYVCAHTGFDSEYFWWIVNFEKEYIIEKVKIYGRTDCCKNRLRHFDILVYNPSTASWDEYNTGRAELCHHQYNQSPTPLSVTCKQGRMKGKFVKILMKKKQNVFSKQTLTLCEVEVWGRIRTENFTSDSGNLALYKVSRQSSTWNEAVESYGPQIGNDGITDYDNFPSGFVTQTDSNSDVTPWWEVDLDEDFVINTVIIYNRKDCCSEQLSNFDIFVYASSDTHKEGSYQSCYHYEGDSALILNITCKIGTKGRFVEIKLQKIVTGIENSVLALCEVEIYGSREIYTSDVSGRKSENTTHNDLQCPCSCDYKRQLEFMASTDLPNYTMEQWREILQPRLKELQRELKLDRKTLSKSKRKMSSAVDNRGSARNLGIIGVTILVSVLSLIVLDDLLTFLRYVQQIRRVCGV
;
A
#
# COMPACT_ATOMS: atom_id res chain seq x y z
N MET A 1 7.80 44.32 -33.59
CA MET A 1 7.00 43.37 -32.80
C MET A 1 7.79 42.08 -32.71
N ARG A 2 8.45 41.88 -31.55
CA ARG A 2 9.34 40.74 -31.26
C ARG A 2 8.48 39.58 -30.76
N SER A 3 8.54 38.42 -31.42
CA SER A 3 8.10 37.15 -30.83
C SER A 3 9.31 36.52 -30.12
N GLU A 4 9.35 36.63 -28.80
CA GLU A 4 10.35 35.94 -28.00
C GLU A 4 10.07 34.43 -28.01
N LYS A 5 11.06 33.69 -28.52
CA LYS A 5 11.22 32.24 -28.33
C LYS A 5 11.23 31.95 -26.83
N ARG A 6 10.16 31.34 -26.29
CA ARG A 6 10.26 30.61 -25.03
C ARG A 6 10.95 29.28 -25.32
N ASN A 7 12.25 29.25 -25.03
CA ASN A 7 13.02 28.02 -24.86
C ASN A 7 12.28 27.14 -23.85
N GLN A 8 11.72 26.01 -24.29
CA GLN A 8 11.47 24.87 -23.42
C GLN A 8 12.85 24.35 -22.99
N LEU A 9 13.30 24.81 -21.82
CA LEU A 9 14.33 24.11 -21.07
C LEU A 9 13.71 22.74 -20.72
N HIS A 10 14.01 21.71 -21.50
CA HIS A 10 13.98 20.35 -21.01
C HIS A 10 15.06 20.27 -19.92
N ILE A 11 14.68 20.65 -18.70
CA ILE A 11 15.36 20.17 -17.52
C ILE A 11 14.93 18.71 -17.42
N THR A 12 15.60 17.84 -18.16
CA THR A 12 15.76 16.46 -17.75
C THR A 12 16.54 16.56 -16.45
N ARG A 13 15.83 16.81 -15.34
CA ARG A 13 16.37 16.57 -14.02
C ARG A 13 16.52 15.06 -14.02
N SER A 14 17.74 14.60 -14.31
CA SER A 14 18.21 13.32 -13.80
C SER A 14 18.05 13.44 -12.29
N ILE A 15 16.86 13.11 -11.79
CA ILE A 15 16.70 12.78 -10.40
C ILE A 15 17.43 11.45 -10.32
N ASN A 16 18.73 11.54 -9.99
CA ASN A 16 19.37 10.47 -9.27
C ASN A 16 18.51 10.32 -8.01
N PHE A 17 17.51 9.45 -8.08
CA PHE A 17 16.93 8.91 -6.88
C PHE A 17 18.07 8.10 -6.28
N GLU A 18 18.81 8.71 -5.34
CA GLU A 18 19.31 7.93 -4.21
C GLU A 18 18.10 7.10 -3.78
N ILE A 19 18.14 5.78 -4.02
CA ILE A 19 17.21 4.83 -3.41
C ILE A 19 17.12 5.28 -1.97
N VAL A 20 15.96 5.84 -1.58
CA VAL A 20 15.95 6.62 -0.36
C VAL A 20 16.14 5.63 0.77
N ASP A 21 17.36 5.67 1.25
CA ASP A 21 17.85 5.14 2.50
C ASP A 21 17.22 6.01 3.59
N THR A 22 15.87 6.07 3.60
CA THR A 22 15.10 6.95 4.45
C THR A 22 15.31 6.47 5.86
N LEU A 23 16.13 7.24 6.57
CA LEU A 23 16.25 7.11 8.00
C LEU A 23 14.87 7.42 8.60
N THR A 24 14.22 6.41 9.17
CA THR A 24 12.87 6.52 9.76
C THR A 24 12.89 6.15 11.23
N ASN A 25 11.95 6.68 12.02
CA ASN A 25 11.77 6.24 13.40
C ASN A 25 11.12 4.84 13.42
N VAL A 26 11.95 3.80 13.45
CA VAL A 26 11.53 2.39 13.41
C VAL A 26 10.93 1.89 14.72
N ALA A 27 11.06 2.65 15.81
CA ALA A 27 10.45 2.32 17.10
C ALA A 27 8.98 2.75 17.21
N LEU A 28 8.54 3.70 16.38
CA LEU A 28 7.21 4.31 16.48
C LEU A 28 6.10 3.25 16.42
N TRP A 29 5.24 3.22 17.44
CA TRP A 29 4.10 2.30 17.61
C TRP A 29 4.44 0.80 17.62
N LYS A 30 5.72 0.44 17.78
CA LYS A 30 6.14 -0.96 17.86
C LYS A 30 5.89 -1.58 19.23
N GLU A 31 5.84 -2.92 19.27
CA GLU A 31 5.71 -3.63 20.54
C GLU A 31 6.92 -3.32 21.42
N SER A 32 6.65 -2.74 22.59
CA SER A 32 7.64 -2.44 23.61
C SER A 32 7.29 -3.14 24.92
N ARG A 33 8.34 -3.51 25.67
CA ARG A 33 8.27 -4.15 26.98
C ARG A 33 9.16 -3.40 27.95
N GLN A 34 8.83 -3.46 29.23
CA GLN A 34 9.68 -2.93 30.29
C GLN A 34 9.74 -3.88 31.46
N ASP A 35 10.74 -3.69 32.31
CA ASP A 35 11.00 -4.54 33.47
C ASP A 35 9.79 -4.73 34.39
N SER A 36 9.15 -3.64 34.77
CA SER A 36 8.10 -3.62 35.78
C SER A 36 7.21 -2.39 35.62
N ILE A 37 6.02 -2.43 36.19
CA ILE A 37 5.10 -1.28 36.31
C ILE A 37 5.02 -0.90 37.79
N PRO A 38 4.96 0.39 38.16
CA PRO A 38 4.78 0.80 39.54
C PRO A 38 3.52 0.16 40.16
N PRO A 39 3.54 -0.26 41.45
CA PRO A 39 2.46 -1.05 42.06
C PRO A 39 1.06 -0.41 42.03
N ASN A 40 0.99 0.91 41.91
CA ASN A 40 -0.25 1.69 41.91
C ASN A 40 -0.49 2.41 40.57
N ALA A 41 0.08 1.91 39.47
CA ALA A 41 -0.11 2.48 38.14
C ALA A 41 -0.60 1.42 37.17
N SER A 42 -1.45 1.83 36.24
CA SER A 42 -1.90 1.01 35.13
C SER A 42 -0.91 1.03 33.95
N LEU A 43 -1.10 0.11 33.01
CA LEU A 43 -0.40 0.12 31.72
C LEU A 43 -0.65 1.41 30.93
N ALA A 44 -1.87 1.96 30.99
CA ALA A 44 -2.20 3.21 30.31
C ALA A 44 -1.46 4.42 30.91
N GLU A 45 -1.08 4.36 32.19
CA GLU A 45 -0.44 5.48 32.88
C GLU A 45 1.09 5.45 32.81
N ARG A 46 1.68 4.25 32.80
CA ARG A 46 3.13 4.03 32.99
C ARG A 46 3.70 2.87 32.16
N GLY A 47 2.93 2.32 31.23
CA GLY A 47 3.31 1.19 30.41
C GLY A 47 4.42 1.51 29.40
N PRO A 48 5.02 0.47 28.79
CA PRO A 48 6.15 0.63 27.89
C PRO A 48 5.81 1.34 26.57
N GLN A 49 4.56 1.26 26.10
CA GLN A 49 4.13 1.88 24.83
C GLN A 49 4.26 3.40 24.84
N LEU A 50 4.11 4.02 26.02
CA LEU A 50 4.33 5.46 26.24
C LEU A 50 5.78 5.90 26.01
N GLY A 51 6.70 4.97 25.76
CA GLY A 51 8.08 5.28 25.43
C GLY A 51 8.35 5.30 23.92
N ASN A 52 7.35 5.01 23.08
CA ASN A 52 7.50 4.96 21.63
C ASN A 52 6.17 5.22 20.89
N ASP A 53 5.29 6.04 21.45
CA ASP A 53 3.97 6.39 20.91
C ASP A 53 4.01 7.65 20.03
N GLY A 54 5.19 8.27 19.86
CA GLY A 54 5.35 9.50 19.09
C GLY A 54 5.01 10.77 19.88
N ASN A 55 4.61 10.66 21.14
CA ASN A 55 4.36 11.82 22.00
C ASN A 55 5.65 12.27 22.69
N ILE A 56 6.21 13.39 22.25
CA ILE A 56 7.44 13.94 22.82
C ILE A 56 7.24 14.79 24.09
N ASP A 57 6.04 14.81 24.69
CA ASP A 57 5.82 15.53 25.96
C ASP A 57 6.68 14.91 27.07
N THR A 58 7.31 15.76 27.87
CA THR A 58 8.27 15.37 28.90
C THR A 58 7.77 15.65 30.32
N ILE A 59 6.54 16.15 30.45
CA ILE A 59 5.88 16.40 31.74
C ILE A 59 5.33 15.07 32.27
N GLY A 60 6.15 14.37 33.07
CA GLY A 60 5.86 13.00 33.48
C GLY A 60 4.65 12.82 34.42
N THR A 61 4.04 13.90 34.92
CA THR A 61 2.75 13.85 35.64
C THR A 61 1.55 13.63 34.72
N ASN A 62 1.69 13.86 33.42
CA ASN A 62 0.60 13.77 32.44
C ASN A 62 0.37 12.34 31.90
N TYR A 63 0.99 11.32 32.50
CA TYR A 63 0.90 9.92 32.03
C TYR A 63 1.41 9.70 30.60
N VAL A 64 2.37 10.51 30.17
CA VAL A 64 2.97 10.49 28.82
C VAL A 64 4.33 9.79 28.78
N CYS A 65 4.75 9.12 29.86
CA CYS A 65 6.07 8.50 29.92
C CYS A 65 6.00 7.07 30.46
N ALA A 66 6.69 6.17 29.77
CA ALA A 66 7.04 4.84 30.29
C ALA A 66 7.85 5.00 31.59
N HIS A 67 7.52 4.20 32.60
CA HIS A 67 8.13 4.33 33.92
C HIS A 67 8.18 2.99 34.64
N THR A 68 9.37 2.56 35.07
CA THR A 68 9.53 1.29 35.78
C THR A 68 9.16 1.39 37.26
N GLY A 69 8.99 0.24 37.92
CA GLY A 69 9.06 0.16 39.39
C GLY A 69 10.45 0.52 39.93
N PHE A 70 10.61 0.47 41.26
CA PHE A 70 11.86 0.82 41.96
C PHE A 70 12.54 -0.37 42.68
N ASP A 71 11.93 -1.56 42.61
CA ASP A 71 12.34 -2.74 43.39
C ASP A 71 13.23 -3.74 42.63
N SER A 72 13.57 -3.46 41.36
CA SER A 72 14.48 -4.30 40.57
C SER A 72 15.95 -3.92 40.73
N GLU A 73 16.86 -4.89 40.49
CA GLU A 73 18.29 -4.63 40.35
C GLU A 73 18.63 -3.95 39.01
N TYR A 74 17.85 -4.25 37.97
CA TYR A 74 17.97 -3.69 36.64
C TYR A 74 16.63 -3.10 36.21
N PHE A 75 16.68 -1.91 35.63
CA PHE A 75 15.52 -1.24 35.05
C PHE A 75 15.74 -1.17 33.55
N TRP A 76 14.81 -1.71 32.77
CA TRP A 76 14.97 -1.75 31.33
C TRP A 76 13.67 -1.50 30.60
N TRP A 77 13.83 -1.00 29.38
CA TRP A 77 12.79 -0.85 28.37
C TRP A 77 13.36 -1.36 27.05
N ILE A 78 12.58 -2.09 26.27
CA ILE A 78 13.00 -2.68 25.00
C ILE A 78 11.88 -2.57 23.98
N VAL A 79 12.23 -2.35 22.71
CA VAL A 79 11.30 -2.30 21.59
C VAL A 79 11.72 -3.28 20.51
N ASN A 80 10.72 -3.91 19.87
CA ASN A 80 10.89 -4.87 18.78
C ASN A 80 10.45 -4.28 17.44
N PHE A 81 11.37 -4.16 16.49
CA PHE A 81 11.09 -3.60 15.16
C PHE A 81 10.51 -4.61 14.16
N GLU A 82 10.27 -5.86 14.59
CA GLU A 82 9.78 -7.00 13.80
C GLU A 82 10.76 -7.51 12.73
N LYS A 83 11.63 -6.65 12.20
CA LYS A 83 12.70 -6.99 11.25
C LYS A 83 14.04 -6.34 11.62
N GLU A 84 15.10 -6.73 10.94
CA GLU A 84 16.42 -6.14 11.12
C GLU A 84 16.51 -4.78 10.43
N TYR A 85 17.04 -3.80 11.15
CA TYR A 85 17.39 -2.50 10.64
C TYR A 85 18.86 -2.20 10.90
N ILE A 86 19.45 -1.41 10.01
CA ILE A 86 20.66 -0.66 10.34
C ILE A 86 20.22 0.52 11.22
N ILE A 87 20.64 0.50 12.48
CA ILE A 87 20.37 1.55 13.44
C ILE A 87 21.46 2.61 13.33
N GLU A 88 21.07 3.84 13.00
CA GLU A 88 22.01 4.95 12.90
C GLU A 88 21.98 5.84 14.13
N LYS A 89 20.78 6.12 14.64
CA LYS A 89 20.61 7.15 15.67
C LYS A 89 19.52 6.76 16.65
N VAL A 90 19.73 7.05 17.92
CA VAL A 90 18.73 6.88 18.98
C VAL A 90 18.55 8.23 19.66
N LYS A 91 17.30 8.67 19.81
CA LYS A 91 16.92 9.89 20.50
C LYS A 91 16.04 9.54 21.68
N ILE A 92 16.41 10.01 22.87
CA ILE A 92 15.70 9.71 24.12
C ILE A 92 15.23 11.00 24.75
N TYR A 93 13.93 11.08 25.01
CA TYR A 93 13.31 12.16 25.76
C TYR A 93 13.06 11.65 27.18
N GLY A 94 13.77 12.22 28.13
CA GLY A 94 13.56 11.97 29.55
C GLY A 94 12.57 12.96 30.15
N ARG A 95 12.19 12.71 31.39
CA ARG A 95 11.27 13.56 32.15
C ARG A 95 11.89 14.94 32.47
N THR A 96 11.12 16.03 32.41
CA THR A 96 11.60 17.41 32.62
C THR A 96 10.93 18.21 33.74
N ASP A 97 9.84 17.73 34.33
CA ASP A 97 9.13 18.41 35.44
C ASP A 97 9.78 18.14 36.81
N CYS A 98 10.33 16.94 37.03
CA CYS A 98 11.12 16.61 38.21
C CYS A 98 12.14 15.52 37.89
N CYS A 99 13.00 15.23 38.86
CA CYS A 99 13.63 13.90 38.95
C CYS A 99 14.54 13.54 37.76
N LYS A 100 14.94 14.54 36.95
CA LYS A 100 15.78 14.43 35.76
C LYS A 100 17.08 13.67 36.03
N ASN A 101 17.61 13.82 37.24
CA ASN A 101 18.87 13.20 37.69
C ASN A 101 18.81 11.67 37.75
N ARG A 102 17.62 11.04 37.62
CA ARG A 102 17.45 9.59 37.62
C ARG A 102 17.90 8.93 36.31
N LEU A 103 17.73 9.59 35.17
CA LEU A 103 18.12 9.05 33.86
C LEU A 103 19.62 9.27 33.63
N ARG A 104 20.44 8.37 34.19
CA ARG A 104 21.91 8.36 34.11
C ARG A 104 22.43 6.94 34.32
N HIS A 105 23.68 6.67 33.95
CA HIS A 105 24.31 5.36 34.04
C HIS A 105 23.48 4.25 33.39
N PHE A 106 23.08 4.46 32.12
CA PHE A 106 22.35 3.47 31.35
C PHE A 106 23.04 3.19 30.01
N ASP A 107 22.80 1.99 29.51
CA ASP A 107 23.27 1.50 28.22
C ASP A 107 22.15 1.55 27.19
N ILE A 108 22.49 1.98 25.97
CA ILE A 108 21.69 1.76 24.76
C ILE A 108 22.29 0.54 24.07
N LEU A 109 21.56 -0.57 24.07
CA LEU A 109 21.98 -1.86 23.54
C LEU A 109 21.17 -2.22 22.29
N VAL A 110 21.82 -2.75 21.27
CA VAL A 110 21.18 -3.17 20.02
C VAL A 110 21.40 -4.66 19.81
N TYR A 111 20.32 -5.41 19.64
CA TYR A 111 20.34 -6.86 19.58
C TYR A 111 20.07 -7.35 18.15
N ASN A 112 20.90 -8.29 17.68
CA ASN A 112 20.70 -8.96 16.40
C ASN A 112 19.76 -10.18 16.57
N PRO A 113 18.71 -10.32 15.72
CA PRO A 113 17.75 -11.41 15.83
C PRO A 113 18.35 -12.81 15.61
N SER A 114 19.46 -12.92 14.86
CA SER A 114 20.18 -14.19 14.67
C SER A 114 20.73 -14.76 15.98
N THR A 115 20.75 -13.95 17.04
CA THR A 115 21.27 -14.33 18.35
C THR A 115 20.28 -14.12 19.49
N ALA A 116 19.21 -13.33 19.29
CA ALA A 116 18.27 -12.95 20.34
C ALA A 116 16.82 -13.26 19.91
N SER A 117 16.12 -14.09 20.69
CA SER A 117 14.67 -14.25 20.58
C SER A 117 13.94 -13.12 21.31
N TRP A 118 12.74 -12.75 20.85
CA TRP A 118 11.88 -11.79 21.55
C TRP A 118 11.44 -12.30 22.93
N ASP A 119 11.36 -13.62 23.10
CA ASP A 119 11.03 -14.26 24.38
C ASP A 119 12.27 -14.50 25.25
N GLU A 120 13.47 -14.38 24.68
CA GLU A 120 14.76 -14.51 25.38
C GLU A 120 15.68 -13.31 25.12
N TYR A 121 15.16 -12.09 25.31
CA TYR A 121 15.90 -10.84 25.07
C TYR A 121 17.13 -10.62 26.00
N ASN A 122 17.44 -11.57 26.88
CA ASN A 122 18.61 -11.57 27.77
C ASN A 122 19.69 -12.61 27.39
N THR A 123 19.45 -13.49 26.41
CA THR A 123 20.40 -14.55 26.01
C THR A 123 21.20 -14.22 24.76
N GLY A 124 20.77 -13.19 23.99
CA GLY A 124 21.40 -12.82 22.73
C GLY A 124 22.58 -11.87 22.81
N ARG A 125 23.34 -11.79 21.71
CA ARG A 125 24.52 -10.93 21.60
C ARG A 125 24.07 -9.49 21.36
N ALA A 126 24.19 -8.65 22.38
CA ALA A 126 23.92 -7.22 22.30
C ALA A 126 25.19 -6.45 21.92
N GLU A 127 25.06 -5.48 21.02
CA GLU A 127 26.08 -4.48 20.78
C GLU A 127 25.78 -3.20 21.56
N LEU A 128 26.77 -2.69 22.28
CA LEU A 128 26.66 -1.39 22.93
C LEU A 128 26.69 -0.26 21.88
N CYS A 129 25.58 0.47 21.76
CA CYS A 129 25.52 1.71 20.99
C CYS A 129 26.23 2.84 21.75
N HIS A 130 25.85 3.03 23.02
CA HIS A 130 26.27 4.15 23.85
C HIS A 130 26.05 3.86 25.32
N HIS A 131 26.99 4.31 26.15
CA HIS A 131 26.85 4.32 27.60
C HIS A 131 26.72 5.76 28.07
N GLN A 132 25.60 6.08 28.73
CA GLN A 132 25.36 7.40 29.29
C GLN A 132 25.83 7.45 30.75
N TYR A 133 26.98 8.06 31.02
CA TYR A 133 27.51 8.19 32.39
C TYR A 133 26.73 9.20 33.24
N ASN A 134 26.62 10.43 32.75
CA ASN A 134 26.06 11.54 33.50
C ASN A 134 24.54 11.61 33.33
N GLN A 135 23.91 12.56 34.02
CA GLN A 135 22.51 12.90 33.77
C GLN A 135 22.26 13.15 32.28
N SER A 136 21.29 12.43 31.72
CA SER A 136 20.90 12.56 30.34
C SER A 136 20.29 13.93 30.09
N PRO A 137 20.71 14.66 29.04
CA PRO A 137 19.91 15.76 28.51
C PRO A 137 18.60 15.22 27.94
N THR A 138 17.66 16.11 27.66
CA THR A 138 16.39 15.79 27.00
C THR A 138 16.13 16.83 25.92
N PRO A 139 16.11 16.43 24.63
CA PRO A 139 16.43 15.08 24.15
C PRO A 139 17.94 14.77 24.25
N LEU A 140 18.28 13.53 24.62
CA LEU A 140 19.58 12.94 24.33
C LEU A 140 19.57 12.42 22.90
N SER A 141 20.60 12.71 22.13
CA SER A 141 20.74 12.23 20.75
C SER A 141 22.09 11.57 20.56
N VAL A 142 22.06 10.30 20.16
CA VAL A 142 23.24 9.44 20.06
C VAL A 142 23.29 8.85 18.66
N THR A 143 24.46 8.90 18.03
CA THR A 143 24.72 8.20 16.76
C THR A 143 25.42 6.87 17.07
N CYS A 144 24.82 5.75 16.67
CA CYS A 144 25.33 4.43 16.95
C CYS A 144 26.32 3.96 15.88
N LYS A 145 27.60 3.79 16.25
CA LYS A 145 28.70 3.27 15.39
C LYS A 145 28.60 3.67 13.90
N GLN A 146 28.32 4.94 13.62
CA GLN A 146 28.20 5.50 12.26
C GLN A 146 27.22 4.73 11.35
N GLY A 147 26.09 4.25 11.88
CA GLY A 147 25.08 3.57 11.05
C GLY A 147 25.53 2.21 10.52
N ARG A 148 26.33 1.47 11.29
CA ARG A 148 26.74 0.09 10.94
C ARG A 148 26.17 -0.98 11.83
N MET A 149 25.40 -0.60 12.86
CA MET A 149 24.84 -1.58 13.77
C MET A 149 23.55 -2.15 13.22
N LYS A 150 23.47 -3.47 13.14
CA LYS A 150 22.28 -4.19 12.71
C LYS A 150 21.53 -4.71 13.93
N GLY A 151 20.23 -4.43 14.02
CA GLY A 151 19.42 -4.95 15.11
C GLY A 151 17.93 -4.97 14.83
N LYS A 152 17.25 -5.91 15.50
CA LYS A 152 15.78 -6.03 15.55
C LYS A 152 15.22 -5.46 16.86
N PHE A 153 16.06 -5.32 17.88
CA PHE A 153 15.66 -4.78 19.17
C PHE A 153 16.63 -3.69 19.64
N VAL A 154 16.09 -2.63 20.24
CA VAL A 154 16.85 -1.66 21.04
C VAL A 154 16.39 -1.77 22.48
N LYS A 155 17.34 -1.95 23.40
CA LYS A 155 17.11 -2.00 24.84
C LYS A 155 17.83 -0.84 25.52
N ILE A 156 17.09 -0.10 26.33
CA ILE A 156 17.63 0.86 27.29
C ILE A 156 17.75 0.12 28.62
N LEU A 157 18.98 -0.04 29.13
CA LEU A 157 19.26 -0.81 30.34
C LEU A 157 19.97 0.06 31.37
N MET A 158 19.36 0.24 32.54
CA MET A 158 19.94 0.96 33.66
C MET A 158 20.12 0.01 34.85
N LYS A 159 21.33 -0.05 35.40
CA LYS A 159 21.60 -0.82 36.62
C LYS A 159 21.34 0.05 37.85
N LYS A 160 20.70 -0.53 38.89
CA LYS A 160 20.54 0.13 40.17
C LYS A 160 21.90 0.44 40.78
N LYS A 161 22.13 1.70 41.16
CA LYS A 161 23.37 2.10 41.83
C LYS A 161 23.32 1.63 43.29
N GLN A 162 24.30 0.82 43.68
CA GLN A 162 24.46 0.39 45.07
C GLN A 162 24.71 1.61 45.98
N ASN A 163 24.16 1.59 47.19
CA ASN A 163 24.29 2.65 48.22
C ASN A 163 23.63 4.00 47.88
N VAL A 164 22.57 4.01 47.06
CA VAL A 164 21.73 5.20 46.83
C VAL A 164 20.39 5.04 47.56
N PHE A 165 20.12 5.91 48.54
CA PHE A 165 18.87 5.90 49.33
C PHE A 165 17.62 6.34 48.54
N SER A 166 17.76 6.87 47.32
CA SER A 166 16.63 7.27 46.49
C SER A 166 16.08 6.12 45.65
N LYS A 167 14.75 5.97 45.61
CA LYS A 167 14.05 5.09 44.66
C LYS A 167 14.50 5.40 43.23
N GLN A 168 15.31 4.52 42.64
CA GLN A 168 15.77 4.63 41.26
C GLN A 168 14.73 3.98 40.34
N THR A 169 14.40 4.66 39.25
CA THR A 169 13.41 4.22 38.26
C THR A 169 13.89 4.65 36.89
N LEU A 170 13.65 3.83 35.86
CA LEU A 170 13.82 4.22 34.47
C LEU A 170 12.54 4.95 34.03
N THR A 171 12.69 6.15 33.50
CA THR A 171 11.57 6.93 32.96
C THR A 171 11.95 7.46 31.60
N LEU A 172 11.20 7.06 30.58
CA LEU A 172 11.42 7.38 29.17
C LEU A 172 10.10 7.93 28.65
N CYS A 173 10.09 9.18 28.24
CA CYS A 173 8.90 9.83 27.70
C CYS A 173 8.76 9.60 26.20
N GLU A 174 9.88 9.49 25.49
CA GLU A 174 9.87 9.01 24.11
C GLU A 174 11.26 8.47 23.74
N VAL A 175 11.30 7.41 22.94
CA VAL A 175 12.51 6.79 22.40
C VAL A 175 12.33 6.64 20.89
N GLU A 176 12.90 7.57 20.15
CA GLU A 176 12.96 7.46 18.70
C GLU A 176 14.21 6.64 18.32
N VAL A 177 14.00 5.57 17.57
CA VAL A 177 15.10 4.79 16.97
C VAL A 177 15.10 5.04 15.49
N TRP A 178 16.09 5.77 15.02
CA TRP A 178 16.26 6.12 13.63
C TRP A 178 17.13 5.05 12.94
N GLY A 179 16.49 4.32 12.03
CA GLY A 179 17.13 3.24 11.29
C GLY A 179 16.64 3.15 9.86
N ARG A 180 17.35 2.37 9.07
CA ARG A 180 17.08 2.10 7.66
C ARG A 180 17.28 0.63 7.36
N ILE A 181 16.65 0.10 6.31
CA ILE A 181 16.81 -1.30 5.94
C ILE A 181 18.04 -1.39 5.03
N ARG A 182 18.93 -2.35 5.28
CA ARG A 182 19.98 -2.66 4.29
C ARG A 182 19.32 -3.40 3.13
N THR A 183 19.11 -2.72 2.01
CA THR A 183 18.72 -3.32 0.74
C THR A 183 19.90 -4.10 0.17
N GLU A 184 20.26 -5.24 0.76
CA GLU A 184 21.33 -6.08 0.20
C GLU A 184 20.88 -6.93 -0.99
N ASN A 185 19.58 -7.12 -1.26
CA ASN A 185 19.11 -7.91 -2.43
C ASN A 185 17.67 -7.56 -2.84
N PHE A 186 17.37 -6.28 -3.00
CA PHE A 186 16.15 -5.84 -3.68
C PHE A 186 16.59 -4.96 -4.85
N THR A 187 16.34 -5.40 -6.08
CA THR A 187 16.32 -4.46 -7.20
C THR A 187 15.10 -3.58 -6.97
N SER A 188 15.32 -2.37 -6.44
CA SER A 188 14.32 -1.31 -6.52
C SER A 188 14.02 -1.14 -8.01
N ASP A 189 12.81 -1.47 -8.43
CA ASP A 189 12.29 -0.88 -9.66
C ASP A 189 12.17 0.61 -9.32
N SER A 190 13.05 1.44 -9.87
CA SER A 190 13.27 2.83 -9.44
C SER A 190 12.18 3.78 -9.97
N GLY A 191 10.93 3.33 -10.01
CA GLY A 191 9.81 4.06 -10.59
C GLY A 191 8.49 3.74 -9.91
N ASN A 192 7.49 4.59 -10.15
CA ASN A 192 6.11 4.34 -9.75
C ASN A 192 5.61 3.04 -10.40
N LEU A 193 5.42 2.00 -9.59
CA LEU A 193 4.95 0.68 -10.02
C LEU A 193 3.54 0.73 -10.61
N ALA A 194 2.72 1.70 -10.22
CA ALA A 194 1.35 1.89 -10.70
C ALA A 194 1.30 2.61 -12.07
N LEU A 195 2.39 3.25 -12.51
CA LEU A 195 2.38 4.13 -13.68
C LEU A 195 1.90 3.39 -14.94
N TYR A 196 0.81 3.87 -15.54
CA TYR A 196 0.14 3.30 -16.73
C TYR A 196 -0.28 1.84 -16.62
N LYS A 197 -0.36 1.31 -15.39
CA LYS A 197 -0.88 -0.02 -15.13
C LYS A 197 -2.40 -0.06 -15.28
N VAL A 198 -2.92 -1.27 -15.43
CA VAL A 198 -4.37 -1.48 -15.51
C VAL A 198 -4.98 -1.17 -14.15
N SER A 199 -5.85 -0.17 -14.12
CA SER A 199 -6.60 0.21 -12.92
C SER A 199 -8.10 0.05 -13.12
N ARG A 200 -8.81 -0.07 -12.01
CA ARG A 200 -10.26 -0.27 -11.91
C ARG A 200 -10.79 0.56 -10.76
N GLN A 201 -12.07 0.84 -10.79
CA GLN A 201 -12.78 1.46 -9.67
C GLN A 201 -14.18 0.86 -9.58
N SER A 202 -14.80 1.02 -8.42
CA SER A 202 -16.10 0.42 -8.12
C SER A 202 -17.20 0.87 -9.10
N SER A 203 -17.15 2.14 -9.49
CA SER A 203 -18.07 2.79 -10.43
C SER A 203 -17.41 4.02 -11.06
N THR A 204 -17.93 4.52 -12.18
CA THR A 204 -17.43 5.74 -12.82
C THR A 204 -18.56 6.75 -12.97
N TRP A 205 -18.33 7.98 -12.50
CA TRP A 205 -19.32 9.06 -12.55
C TRP A 205 -19.83 9.28 -13.98
N ASN A 206 -21.16 9.24 -14.16
CA ASN A 206 -21.85 9.37 -15.45
C ASN A 206 -21.35 8.43 -16.56
N GLU A 207 -20.71 7.31 -16.19
CA GLU A 207 -20.06 6.39 -17.15
C GLU A 207 -19.00 7.07 -18.05
N ALA A 208 -18.53 8.27 -17.67
CA ALA A 208 -17.64 9.10 -18.46
C ALA A 208 -16.18 8.70 -18.25
N VAL A 209 -15.81 7.51 -18.73
CA VAL A 209 -14.48 6.90 -18.55
C VAL A 209 -13.33 7.77 -19.06
N GLU A 210 -13.55 8.56 -20.11
CA GLU A 210 -12.52 9.46 -20.67
C GLU A 210 -12.13 10.59 -19.71
N SER A 211 -13.02 10.98 -18.81
CA SER A 211 -12.83 12.13 -17.89
C SER A 211 -12.72 11.73 -16.42
N TYR A 212 -13.23 10.55 -16.06
CA TYR A 212 -13.32 10.09 -14.65
C TYR A 212 -12.94 8.62 -14.45
N GLY A 213 -12.38 8.00 -15.49
CA GLY A 213 -11.98 6.60 -15.46
C GLY A 213 -10.80 6.34 -14.51
N PRO A 214 -10.64 5.09 -14.07
CA PRO A 214 -9.62 4.71 -13.08
C PRO A 214 -8.19 4.95 -13.57
N GLN A 215 -7.96 4.91 -14.88
CA GLN A 215 -6.63 5.11 -15.50
C GLN A 215 -6.05 6.50 -15.28
N ILE A 216 -6.90 7.47 -14.92
CA ILE A 216 -6.47 8.85 -14.64
C ILE A 216 -5.73 8.90 -13.29
N GLY A 217 -6.03 7.99 -12.37
CA GLY A 217 -5.39 7.97 -11.04
C GLY A 217 -3.99 7.38 -11.04
N ASN A 218 -3.43 7.03 -12.21
CA ASN A 218 -2.10 6.46 -12.33
C ASN A 218 -1.47 6.79 -13.70
N ASP A 219 -1.74 7.99 -14.22
CA ASP A 219 -1.30 8.44 -15.55
C ASP A 219 0.01 9.26 -15.53
N GLY A 220 0.59 9.46 -14.35
CA GLY A 220 1.84 10.19 -14.13
C GLY A 220 1.68 11.71 -14.12
N ILE A 221 0.46 12.23 -14.17
CA ILE A 221 0.19 13.67 -14.04
C ILE A 221 -0.02 13.96 -12.55
N THR A 222 0.72 14.92 -12.00
CA THR A 222 0.59 15.32 -10.57
C THR A 222 0.20 16.79 -10.39
N ASP A 223 0.24 17.59 -11.47
CA ASP A 223 -0.02 19.03 -11.45
C ASP A 223 -1.49 19.33 -11.77
N TYR A 224 -2.35 19.08 -10.78
CA TYR A 224 -3.80 19.25 -10.92
C TYR A 224 -4.29 20.70 -10.71
N ASP A 225 -3.38 21.67 -10.66
CA ASP A 225 -3.70 23.09 -10.41
C ASP A 225 -4.48 23.75 -11.57
N ASN A 226 -4.47 23.15 -12.77
CA ASN A 226 -4.92 23.80 -14.01
C ASN A 226 -6.01 23.06 -14.79
N PHE A 227 -6.56 21.95 -14.27
CA PHE A 227 -7.53 21.17 -15.04
C PHE A 227 -8.98 21.59 -14.77
N PRO A 228 -9.77 21.95 -15.81
CA PRO A 228 -11.22 22.04 -15.67
C PRO A 228 -11.77 20.64 -15.36
N SER A 229 -12.86 20.56 -14.60
CA SER A 229 -13.59 19.32 -14.25
C SER A 229 -13.50 18.25 -15.34
N GLY A 230 -12.78 17.14 -15.07
CA GLY A 230 -12.66 16.03 -16.03
C GLY A 230 -11.29 15.37 -16.19
N PHE A 231 -10.39 15.49 -15.21
CA PHE A 231 -9.10 14.79 -15.18
C PHE A 231 -8.79 14.36 -13.74
N VAL A 232 -9.72 13.64 -13.12
CA VAL A 232 -9.56 13.02 -11.79
C VAL A 232 -10.37 11.74 -11.80
N THR A 233 -9.91 10.68 -11.16
CA THR A 233 -10.79 9.52 -10.96
C THR A 233 -12.02 9.95 -10.16
N GLN A 234 -13.19 9.44 -10.48
CA GLN A 234 -14.39 9.75 -9.69
C GLN A 234 -15.40 8.61 -9.73
N THR A 235 -15.72 8.07 -8.55
CA THR A 235 -16.81 7.10 -8.38
C THR A 235 -18.17 7.76 -8.39
N ASP A 236 -19.22 7.00 -8.73
CA ASP A 236 -20.58 7.52 -8.73
C ASP A 236 -21.15 7.55 -7.29
N SER A 237 -21.62 8.72 -6.87
CA SER A 237 -22.16 8.98 -5.54
C SER A 237 -23.37 8.13 -5.15
N ASN A 238 -24.08 7.54 -6.12
CA ASN A 238 -25.31 6.78 -5.88
C ASN A 238 -25.14 5.26 -6.01
N SER A 239 -23.92 4.79 -6.27
CA SER A 239 -23.67 3.40 -6.68
C SER A 239 -23.09 2.53 -5.55
N ASP A 240 -22.17 3.06 -4.75
CA ASP A 240 -21.38 2.27 -3.81
C ASP A 240 -21.39 2.89 -2.41
N VAL A 241 -21.68 2.06 -1.40
CA VAL A 241 -21.62 2.46 0.03
C VAL A 241 -20.16 2.61 0.52
N THR A 242 -19.22 1.93 -0.15
CA THR A 242 -17.78 1.97 0.14
C THR A 242 -17.03 1.96 -1.21
N PRO A 243 -16.94 3.12 -1.88
CA PRO A 243 -16.27 3.22 -3.18
C PRO A 243 -14.78 2.89 -3.07
N TRP A 244 -14.23 2.29 -4.13
CA TRP A 244 -12.84 1.84 -4.17
C TRP A 244 -12.20 2.07 -5.53
N TRP A 245 -10.88 2.20 -5.52
CA TRP A 245 -10.00 2.23 -6.70
C TRP A 245 -8.90 1.18 -6.51
N GLU A 246 -8.56 0.44 -7.55
CA GLU A 246 -7.58 -0.64 -7.51
C GLU A 246 -6.66 -0.58 -8.73
N VAL A 247 -5.38 -0.91 -8.53
CA VAL A 247 -4.41 -1.08 -9.63
C VAL A 247 -3.75 -2.46 -9.58
N ASP A 248 -3.60 -3.05 -10.77
CA ASP A 248 -2.89 -4.31 -11.01
C ASP A 248 -1.42 -4.02 -11.38
N LEU A 249 -0.48 -4.39 -10.52
CA LEU A 249 0.96 -4.18 -10.70
C LEU A 249 1.63 -5.20 -11.64
N ASP A 250 0.86 -6.08 -12.29
CA ASP A 250 1.25 -7.23 -13.13
C ASP A 250 1.84 -8.43 -12.38
N GLU A 251 2.60 -8.21 -11.31
CA GLU A 251 3.23 -9.25 -10.48
C GLU A 251 3.26 -8.85 -9.00
N ASP A 252 3.65 -9.79 -8.12
CA ASP A 252 3.71 -9.52 -6.68
C ASP A 252 4.95 -8.68 -6.32
N PHE A 253 4.72 -7.53 -5.69
CA PHE A 253 5.75 -6.69 -5.11
C PHE A 253 5.61 -6.63 -3.59
N VAL A 254 6.74 -6.42 -2.92
CA VAL A 254 6.75 -5.92 -1.54
C VAL A 254 6.48 -4.43 -1.61
N ILE A 255 5.30 -4.01 -1.14
CA ILE A 255 4.84 -2.61 -1.21
C ILE A 255 5.39 -1.85 -0.01
N ASN A 256 6.07 -0.74 -0.27
CA ASN A 256 6.72 0.08 0.74
C ASN A 256 5.95 1.38 0.99
N THR A 257 5.62 2.09 -0.09
CA THR A 257 5.05 3.44 -0.03
C THR A 257 3.94 3.59 -1.05
N VAL A 258 2.84 4.22 -0.63
CA VAL A 258 1.76 4.67 -1.50
C VAL A 258 1.66 6.18 -1.33
N ILE A 259 1.77 6.93 -2.43
CA ILE A 259 1.57 8.38 -2.45
C ILE A 259 0.25 8.66 -3.13
N ILE A 260 -0.65 9.37 -2.46
CA ILE A 260 -1.95 9.75 -2.99
C ILE A 260 -2.00 11.26 -3.14
N TYR A 261 -2.28 11.71 -4.35
CA TYR A 261 -2.56 13.10 -4.70
C TYR A 261 -4.07 13.29 -4.68
N ASN A 262 -4.52 14.18 -3.81
CA ASN A 262 -5.93 14.50 -3.62
C ASN A 262 -6.31 15.76 -4.41
N ARG A 263 -7.62 15.97 -4.56
CA ARG A 263 -8.17 17.16 -5.20
C ARG A 263 -7.80 18.45 -4.45
N LYS A 264 -7.52 19.49 -5.23
CA LYS A 264 -7.18 20.83 -4.72
C LYS A 264 -8.26 21.88 -4.99
N ASP A 265 -9.08 21.65 -6.01
CA ASP A 265 -10.05 22.61 -6.55
C ASP A 265 -11.34 22.70 -5.71
N CYS A 266 -11.85 21.56 -5.24
CA CYS A 266 -12.88 21.44 -4.22
C CYS A 266 -12.96 19.99 -3.72
N CYS A 267 -13.71 19.75 -2.64
CA CYS A 267 -14.08 18.40 -2.22
C CYS A 267 -12.92 17.54 -1.72
N SER A 268 -11.79 18.15 -1.36
CA SER A 268 -10.65 17.44 -0.77
C SER A 268 -11.06 16.62 0.45
N GLU A 269 -12.02 17.12 1.24
CA GLU A 269 -12.56 16.50 2.44
C GLU A 269 -13.18 15.10 2.22
N GLN A 270 -13.52 14.76 0.98
CA GLN A 270 -14.08 13.46 0.61
C GLN A 270 -13.07 12.30 0.77
N LEU A 271 -11.77 12.58 0.63
CA LEU A 271 -10.72 11.61 0.95
C LEU A 271 -10.38 11.70 2.44
N SER A 272 -11.29 11.21 3.25
CA SER A 272 -11.13 11.02 4.70
C SER A 272 -11.66 9.64 5.07
N ASN A 273 -11.02 8.96 6.02
CA ASN A 273 -11.39 7.61 6.46
C ASN A 273 -11.38 6.53 5.35
N PHE A 274 -10.21 5.96 5.06
CA PHE A 274 -10.05 4.92 4.05
C PHE A 274 -9.01 3.88 4.43
N ASP A 275 -9.11 2.70 3.82
CA ASP A 275 -8.12 1.64 3.93
C ASP A 275 -7.36 1.45 2.62
N ILE A 276 -6.10 1.05 2.76
CA ILE A 276 -5.29 0.52 1.66
C ILE A 276 -5.12 -0.98 1.89
N PHE A 277 -5.61 -1.77 0.95
CA PHE A 277 -5.50 -3.22 0.93
C PHE A 277 -4.56 -3.67 -0.19
N VAL A 278 -3.83 -4.76 0.06
CA VAL A 278 -2.94 -5.37 -0.91
C VAL A 278 -3.27 -6.84 -1.05
N TYR A 279 -3.52 -7.28 -2.28
CA TYR A 279 -3.91 -8.65 -2.62
C TYR A 279 -2.80 -9.31 -3.44
N ALA A 280 -2.42 -10.52 -3.06
CA ALA A 280 -1.50 -11.36 -3.82
C ALA A 280 -2.13 -11.83 -5.14
N SER A 281 -1.27 -12.21 -6.09
CA SER A 281 -1.68 -12.77 -7.37
C SER A 281 -2.58 -14.02 -7.25
N SER A 282 -2.46 -14.76 -6.13
CA SER A 282 -3.27 -15.94 -5.82
C SER A 282 -4.66 -15.61 -5.25
N ASP A 283 -4.93 -14.36 -4.91
CA ASP A 283 -6.10 -14.01 -4.09
C ASP A 283 -7.37 -13.89 -4.92
N THR A 284 -8.47 -14.38 -4.35
CA THR A 284 -9.78 -14.41 -5.02
C THR A 284 -10.61 -13.13 -4.81
N HIS A 285 -9.99 -12.05 -4.30
CA HIS A 285 -10.66 -10.79 -3.92
C HIS A 285 -11.89 -11.04 -3.00
N LYS A 286 -11.72 -11.97 -2.05
CA LYS A 286 -12.74 -12.26 -1.03
C LYS A 286 -12.36 -11.58 0.28
N GLU A 287 -13.35 -11.28 1.10
CA GLU A 287 -13.13 -10.72 2.43
C GLU A 287 -12.18 -11.65 3.23
N GLY A 288 -11.10 -11.08 3.78
CA GLY A 288 -10.05 -11.82 4.48
C GLY A 288 -8.92 -12.37 3.60
N SER A 289 -8.97 -12.23 2.28
CA SER A 289 -7.87 -12.60 1.37
C SER A 289 -6.96 -11.41 1.02
N TYR A 290 -6.78 -10.46 1.93
CA TYR A 290 -5.99 -9.26 1.70
C TYR A 290 -5.07 -8.97 2.88
N GLN A 291 -3.99 -8.26 2.59
CA GLN A 291 -3.11 -7.68 3.60
C GLN A 291 -3.46 -6.20 3.76
N SER A 292 -3.76 -5.76 4.98
CA SER A 292 -3.95 -4.33 5.27
C SER A 292 -2.60 -3.61 5.21
N CYS A 293 -2.41 -2.73 4.21
CA CYS A 293 -1.24 -1.87 4.10
C CYS A 293 -1.32 -0.74 5.14
N TYR A 294 -2.44 -0.01 5.17
CA TYR A 294 -2.61 1.16 6.04
C TYR A 294 -4.10 1.46 6.26
N HIS A 295 -4.44 2.02 7.42
CA HIS A 295 -5.76 2.59 7.71
C HIS A 295 -5.58 4.07 7.99
N TYR A 296 -6.27 4.93 7.24
CA TYR A 296 -6.15 6.37 7.33
C TYR A 296 -7.40 6.94 8.00
N GLU A 297 -7.25 7.46 9.22
CA GLU A 297 -8.29 8.16 9.97
C GLU A 297 -7.75 9.54 10.36
N GLY A 298 -7.92 10.53 9.48
CA GLY A 298 -7.40 11.89 9.66
C GLY A 298 -8.07 12.90 8.74
N ASP A 299 -7.77 14.18 8.97
CA ASP A 299 -8.22 15.28 8.13
C ASP A 299 -7.59 15.18 6.74
N SER A 300 -8.40 15.39 5.71
CA SER A 300 -7.92 15.36 4.33
C SER A 300 -6.70 16.27 4.08
N ALA A 301 -5.73 15.75 3.34
CA ALA A 301 -4.55 16.48 2.86
C ALA A 301 -4.45 16.42 1.33
N LEU A 302 -3.77 17.40 0.74
CA LEU A 302 -3.54 17.47 -0.72
C LEU A 302 -2.61 16.35 -1.22
N ILE A 303 -1.63 15.96 -0.40
CA ILE A 303 -0.71 14.87 -0.72
C ILE A 303 -0.56 14.02 0.54
N LEU A 304 -0.84 12.73 0.42
CA LEU A 304 -0.69 11.74 1.48
C LEU A 304 0.46 10.81 1.12
N ASN A 305 1.54 10.86 1.90
CA ASN A 305 2.66 9.92 1.76
C ASN A 305 2.51 8.83 2.83
N ILE A 306 2.06 7.66 2.39
CA ILE A 306 1.65 6.56 3.26
C ILE A 306 2.70 5.46 3.18
N THR A 307 3.23 5.08 4.34
CA THR A 307 4.13 3.92 4.44
C THR A 307 3.32 2.70 4.82
N CYS A 308 3.35 1.66 3.97
CA CYS A 308 2.63 0.42 4.25
C CYS A 308 3.23 -0.33 5.43
N LYS A 309 2.40 -1.17 6.06
CA LYS A 309 2.89 -2.23 6.96
C LYS A 309 3.97 -3.03 6.25
N ILE A 310 4.98 -3.38 7.04
CA ILE A 310 6.20 -3.96 6.53
C ILE A 310 5.95 -5.39 6.09
N GLY A 311 6.47 -5.75 4.92
CA GLY A 311 6.27 -7.09 4.35
C GLY A 311 4.91 -7.25 3.69
N THR A 312 4.10 -6.18 3.59
CA THR A 312 2.90 -6.18 2.77
C THR A 312 3.28 -6.52 1.33
N LYS A 313 2.81 -7.69 0.88
CA LYS A 313 3.15 -8.24 -0.44
C LYS A 313 1.89 -8.48 -1.24
N GLY A 314 1.91 -8.07 -2.50
CA GLY A 314 0.90 -8.45 -3.46
C GLY A 314 1.03 -7.74 -4.79
N ARG A 315 0.07 -8.04 -5.65
CA ARG A 315 -0.03 -7.57 -7.03
C ARG A 315 -1.09 -6.49 -7.18
N PHE A 316 -2.19 -6.57 -6.42
CA PHE A 316 -3.26 -5.59 -6.50
C PHE A 316 -3.20 -4.67 -5.28
N VAL A 317 -3.34 -3.37 -5.49
CA VAL A 317 -3.41 -2.37 -4.42
C VAL A 317 -4.74 -1.64 -4.54
N GLU A 318 -5.60 -1.78 -3.53
CA GLU A 318 -6.93 -1.19 -3.45
C GLU A 318 -6.94 -0.07 -2.41
N ILE A 319 -7.47 1.10 -2.78
CA ILE A 319 -7.80 2.21 -1.89
C ILE A 319 -9.31 2.25 -1.77
N LYS A 320 -9.84 2.08 -0.55
CA LYS A 320 -11.28 1.93 -0.30
C LYS A 320 -11.75 2.83 0.81
N LEU A 321 -12.75 3.68 0.53
CA LEU A 321 -13.39 4.49 1.56
C LEU A 321 -14.14 3.59 2.55
N GLN A 322 -14.04 3.93 3.83
CA GLN A 322 -14.80 3.28 4.88
C GLN A 322 -16.15 3.98 5.09
N LYS A 323 -17.14 3.21 5.55
CA LYS A 323 -18.48 3.73 5.78
C LYS A 323 -18.44 4.82 6.84
N ILE A 324 -18.80 6.05 6.45
CA ILE A 324 -18.97 7.16 7.39
C ILE A 324 -20.24 6.88 8.22
N VAL A 325 -20.06 6.72 9.53
CA VAL A 325 -21.15 6.37 10.48
C VAL A 325 -22.15 7.52 10.70
N THR A 326 -21.90 8.71 10.15
CA THR A 326 -22.67 9.94 10.43
C THR A 326 -23.86 10.22 9.50
N GLY A 327 -24.28 9.25 8.67
CA GLY A 327 -25.55 9.35 7.91
C GLY A 327 -25.47 10.04 6.54
N ILE A 328 -24.27 10.15 5.96
CA ILE A 328 -24.10 10.55 4.57
C ILE A 328 -24.26 9.30 3.69
N GLU A 329 -25.37 9.21 2.96
CA GLU A 329 -25.68 8.03 2.11
C GLU A 329 -24.86 7.98 0.80
N ASN A 330 -24.15 9.06 0.47
CA ASN A 330 -23.46 9.23 -0.81
C ASN A 330 -21.96 9.49 -0.57
N SER A 331 -21.13 8.47 -0.73
CA SER A 331 -19.66 8.58 -0.64
C SER A 331 -19.05 8.58 -2.04
N VAL A 332 -18.10 9.49 -2.29
CA VAL A 332 -17.39 9.59 -3.58
C VAL A 332 -15.90 9.47 -3.31
N LEU A 333 -15.25 8.52 -3.98
CA LEU A 333 -13.80 8.44 -4.04
C LEU A 333 -13.33 9.18 -5.28
N ALA A 334 -12.49 10.19 -5.06
CA ALA A 334 -11.80 10.91 -6.11
C ALA A 334 -10.31 11.00 -5.81
N LEU A 335 -9.50 10.46 -6.71
CA LEU A 335 -8.05 10.41 -6.62
C LEU A 335 -7.48 11.08 -7.87
N CYS A 336 -6.60 12.05 -7.66
CA CYS A 336 -5.91 12.73 -8.73
C CYS A 336 -4.80 11.84 -9.28
N GLU A 337 -3.90 11.38 -8.43
CA GLU A 337 -2.84 10.44 -8.83
C GLU A 337 -2.49 9.53 -7.65
N VAL A 338 -2.10 8.30 -7.95
CA VAL A 338 -1.66 7.30 -7.00
C VAL A 338 -0.34 6.72 -7.48
N GLU A 339 0.70 6.94 -6.69
CA GLU A 339 2.01 6.35 -6.93
C GLU A 339 2.28 5.22 -5.95
N ILE A 340 2.77 4.10 -6.46
CA ILE A 340 3.10 2.91 -5.65
C ILE A 340 4.57 2.62 -5.81
N TYR A 341 5.26 2.48 -4.68
CA TYR A 341 6.68 2.17 -4.64
C TYR A 341 6.92 0.90 -3.82
N GLY A 342 7.77 0.04 -4.35
CA GLY A 342 8.03 -1.28 -3.79
C GLY A 342 9.22 -1.97 -4.44
N SER A 343 9.39 -3.24 -4.12
CA SER A 343 10.51 -4.04 -4.63
C SER A 343 10.12 -5.49 -4.88
N ARG A 344 10.85 -6.16 -5.78
CA ARG A 344 10.67 -7.59 -6.08
C ARG A 344 11.47 -8.43 -5.10
N GLU A 345 10.87 -9.50 -4.61
CA GLU A 345 11.56 -10.47 -3.75
C GLU A 345 12.49 -11.35 -4.61
N ILE A 346 13.81 -11.21 -4.44
CA ILE A 346 14.78 -12.09 -5.10
C ILE A 346 14.99 -13.32 -4.21
N TYR A 347 14.44 -14.47 -4.62
CA TYR A 347 14.80 -15.76 -4.03
C TYR A 347 16.24 -16.10 -4.41
N THR A 348 17.18 -15.88 -3.49
CA THR A 348 18.50 -16.50 -3.61
C THR A 348 18.32 -17.99 -3.34
N SER A 349 18.37 -18.79 -4.41
CA SER A 349 18.67 -20.21 -4.22
C SER A 349 20.07 -20.28 -3.63
N ASP A 350 20.19 -21.03 -2.56
CA ASP A 350 21.38 -21.25 -1.77
C ASP A 350 22.55 -21.73 -2.67
N VAL A 351 23.42 -20.82 -3.11
CA VAL A 351 24.66 -21.18 -3.81
C VAL A 351 25.69 -21.57 -2.75
N SER A 352 25.40 -22.67 -2.05
CA SER A 352 26.45 -23.53 -1.53
C SER A 352 27.12 -24.17 -2.74
N GLY A 353 28.43 -23.96 -2.86
CA GLY A 353 29.20 -24.33 -4.04
C GLY A 353 28.97 -25.78 -4.48
N ARG A 354 28.32 -25.94 -5.63
CA ARG A 354 28.30 -27.21 -6.36
C ARG A 354 28.83 -26.95 -7.77
N LYS A 355 29.92 -27.65 -8.09
CA LYS A 355 30.57 -27.66 -9.40
C LYS A 355 29.53 -27.89 -10.50
N SER A 356 29.73 -27.20 -11.61
CA SER A 356 28.98 -27.36 -12.85
C SER A 356 28.92 -28.83 -13.25
N GLU A 357 27.73 -29.42 -13.21
CA GLU A 357 27.40 -30.60 -14.00
C GLU A 357 26.37 -30.18 -15.04
N ASN A 358 26.76 -30.41 -16.30
CA ASN A 358 25.91 -30.24 -17.47
C ASN A 358 24.73 -31.20 -17.37
N THR A 359 23.54 -30.66 -17.11
CA THR A 359 22.29 -31.35 -17.40
C THR A 359 21.38 -30.41 -18.17
N THR A 360 21.19 -30.73 -19.44
CA THR A 360 20.15 -30.18 -20.31
C THR A 360 18.78 -30.48 -19.69
N HIS A 361 18.17 -29.47 -19.07
CA HIS A 361 16.77 -29.51 -18.71
C HIS A 361 15.98 -28.69 -19.74
N ASN A 362 15.13 -29.39 -20.49
CA ASN A 362 14.09 -28.80 -21.31
C ASN A 362 13.08 -28.12 -20.38
N ASP A 363 13.11 -26.80 -20.32
CA ASP A 363 12.09 -26.01 -19.65
C ASP A 363 10.90 -25.78 -20.59
N LEU A 364 9.77 -26.30 -20.13
CA LEU A 364 8.45 -26.09 -20.68
C LEU A 364 7.89 -24.75 -20.13
N GLN A 365 8.38 -23.63 -20.66
CA GLN A 365 7.67 -22.34 -20.62
C GLN A 365 8.03 -21.60 -21.91
N CYS A 366 7.02 -21.24 -22.71
CA CYS A 366 7.20 -20.81 -24.10
C CYS A 366 8.32 -19.77 -24.28
N PRO A 367 9.28 -19.98 -25.19
CA PRO A 367 10.24 -18.95 -25.56
C PRO A 367 9.49 -17.84 -26.31
N CYS A 368 9.52 -16.61 -25.80
CA CYS A 368 9.23 -15.45 -26.62
C CYS A 368 10.22 -15.45 -27.81
N SER A 369 9.71 -15.20 -29.02
CA SER A 369 10.50 -15.37 -30.23
C SER A 369 11.77 -14.51 -30.16
N CYS A 370 12.86 -15.02 -30.70
CA CYS A 370 14.13 -14.32 -30.81
C CYS A 370 13.99 -12.96 -31.54
N ASP A 371 12.92 -12.74 -32.29
CA ASP A 371 12.57 -11.44 -32.87
C ASP A 371 12.22 -10.38 -31.83
N TYR A 372 11.54 -10.73 -30.74
CA TYR A 372 11.14 -9.76 -29.72
C TYR A 372 12.35 -9.25 -28.94
N LYS A 373 13.26 -10.16 -28.57
CA LYS A 373 14.51 -9.80 -27.89
C LYS A 373 15.43 -8.97 -28.79
N ARG A 374 15.48 -9.30 -30.09
CA ARG A 374 16.22 -8.53 -31.09
C ARG A 374 15.60 -7.15 -31.34
N GLN A 375 14.28 -6.99 -31.23
CA GLN A 375 13.61 -5.69 -31.32
C GLN A 375 13.91 -4.80 -30.11
N LEU A 376 13.93 -5.36 -28.90
CA LEU A 376 14.31 -4.62 -27.69
C LEU A 376 15.78 -4.19 -27.73
N GLU A 377 16.67 -5.07 -28.18
CA GLU A 377 18.09 -4.76 -28.39
C GLU A 377 18.29 -3.72 -29.50
N PHE A 378 17.49 -3.75 -30.57
CA PHE A 378 17.50 -2.74 -31.64
C PHE A 378 17.02 -1.37 -31.13
N MET A 379 15.93 -1.32 -30.37
CA MET A 379 15.40 -0.08 -29.79
C MET A 379 16.36 0.53 -28.75
N ALA A 380 17.12 -0.31 -28.04
CA ALA A 380 18.10 0.12 -27.05
C ALA A 380 19.46 0.57 -27.64
N SER A 381 19.75 0.28 -28.91
CA SER A 381 21.10 0.46 -29.49
C SER A 381 21.23 1.50 -30.60
N THR A 382 20.15 2.14 -31.06
CA THR A 382 20.26 3.13 -32.14
C THR A 382 20.06 4.57 -31.66
N ASP A 383 21.06 5.41 -31.94
CA ASP A 383 20.88 6.84 -32.16
C ASP A 383 19.76 7.05 -33.18
N LEU A 384 18.56 7.38 -32.70
CA LEU A 384 17.41 7.61 -33.57
C LEU A 384 17.66 8.87 -34.41
N PRO A 385 17.58 8.79 -35.74
CA PRO A 385 17.64 9.99 -36.57
C PRO A 385 16.44 10.89 -36.23
N ASN A 386 16.69 12.19 -36.16
CA ASN A 386 15.68 13.19 -35.85
C ASN A 386 14.73 13.39 -37.05
N TYR A 387 13.82 12.44 -37.26
CA TYR A 387 12.79 12.47 -38.30
C TYR A 387 11.63 13.39 -37.90
N THR A 388 11.12 14.17 -38.85
CA THR A 388 9.93 15.01 -38.62
C THR A 388 8.66 14.16 -38.57
N MET A 389 7.58 14.74 -38.03
CA MET A 389 6.28 14.06 -37.90
C MET A 389 5.69 13.61 -39.25
N GLU A 390 5.97 14.31 -40.35
CA GLU A 390 5.57 13.88 -41.68
C GLU A 390 6.31 12.61 -42.12
N GLN A 391 7.60 12.51 -41.82
CA GLN A 391 8.43 11.35 -42.16
C GLN A 391 8.02 10.10 -41.37
N TRP A 392 7.70 10.26 -40.08
CA TRP A 392 7.13 9.17 -39.28
C TRP A 392 5.78 8.69 -39.81
N ARG A 393 4.92 9.60 -40.28
CA ARG A 393 3.63 9.22 -40.89
C ARG A 393 3.82 8.40 -42.17
N GLU A 394 4.77 8.76 -43.03
CA GLU A 394 5.07 7.99 -44.24
C GLU A 394 5.61 6.58 -43.91
N ILE A 395 6.44 6.46 -42.87
CA ILE A 395 7.00 5.17 -42.45
C ILE A 395 5.96 4.27 -41.76
N LEU A 396 5.10 4.84 -40.91
CA LEU A 396 4.21 4.07 -40.05
C LEU A 396 2.87 3.73 -40.72
N GLN A 397 2.37 4.57 -41.63
CA GLN A 397 1.06 4.32 -42.25
C GLN A 397 0.95 3.01 -43.03
N PRO A 398 1.95 2.58 -43.82
CA PRO A 398 1.89 1.30 -44.53
C PRO A 398 1.80 0.12 -43.56
N ARG A 399 2.60 0.17 -42.48
CA ARG A 399 2.67 -0.88 -41.46
C ARG A 399 1.39 -0.98 -40.63
N LEU A 400 0.76 0.17 -40.33
CA LEU A 400 -0.53 0.21 -39.68
C LEU A 400 -1.63 -0.42 -40.55
N LYS A 401 -1.62 -0.14 -41.86
CA LYS A 401 -2.58 -0.74 -42.80
C LYS A 401 -2.39 -2.26 -42.94
N GLU A 402 -1.16 -2.73 -42.88
CA GLU A 402 -0.83 -4.17 -42.92
C GLU A 402 -1.34 -4.89 -41.67
N LEU A 403 -1.03 -4.37 -40.47
CA LEU A 403 -1.53 -4.90 -39.20
C LEU A 403 -3.08 -4.91 -39.14
N GLN A 404 -3.72 -3.83 -39.61
CA GLN A 404 -5.18 -3.77 -39.71
C GLN A 404 -5.77 -4.82 -40.66
N ARG A 405 -4.99 -5.27 -41.65
CA ARG A 405 -5.40 -6.31 -42.60
C ARG A 405 -5.20 -7.71 -42.01
N GLU A 406 -4.10 -7.95 -41.29
CA GLU A 406 -3.84 -9.21 -40.58
C GLU A 406 -4.83 -9.44 -39.43
N LEU A 407 -5.21 -8.38 -38.70
CA LEU A 407 -6.17 -8.44 -37.60
C LEU A 407 -7.63 -8.52 -38.09
N LYS A 408 -7.89 -8.25 -39.37
CA LYS A 408 -9.22 -8.41 -39.96
C LYS A 408 -9.47 -9.87 -40.32
N LEU A 409 -10.16 -10.57 -39.42
CA LEU A 409 -10.70 -11.91 -39.67
C LEU A 409 -11.75 -11.87 -40.81
N ASP A 410 -11.48 -12.58 -41.90
CA ASP A 410 -12.44 -12.77 -42.98
C ASP A 410 -13.57 -13.71 -42.53
N ARG A 411 -14.72 -13.10 -42.21
CA ARG A 411 -15.90 -13.82 -41.75
C ARG A 411 -16.48 -14.79 -42.80
N LYS A 412 -16.08 -14.68 -44.07
CA LYS A 412 -16.57 -15.55 -45.16
C LYS A 412 -15.90 -16.93 -45.17
N THR A 413 -14.72 -17.09 -44.56
CA THR A 413 -13.96 -18.35 -44.57
C THR A 413 -14.22 -19.23 -43.33
N LEU A 414 -15.01 -18.77 -42.37
CA LEU A 414 -15.23 -19.45 -41.08
C LEU A 414 -16.53 -20.26 -41.04
N SER A 415 -16.41 -21.53 -40.61
CA SER A 415 -17.54 -22.46 -40.45
C SER A 415 -18.55 -21.96 -39.41
N LYS A 416 -19.81 -22.38 -39.55
CA LYS A 416 -20.93 -21.94 -38.69
C LYS A 416 -20.69 -22.27 -37.21
N SER A 417 -19.95 -23.34 -36.89
CA SER A 417 -19.61 -23.72 -35.51
C SER A 417 -18.58 -22.79 -34.87
N LYS A 418 -17.60 -22.26 -35.61
CA LYS A 418 -16.64 -21.27 -35.09
C LYS A 418 -17.25 -19.87 -34.91
N ARG A 419 -18.42 -19.62 -35.51
CA ARG A 419 -19.19 -18.37 -35.38
C ARG A 419 -20.18 -18.36 -34.23
N LYS A 420 -20.24 -19.41 -33.41
CA LYS A 420 -21.10 -19.41 -32.23
C LYS A 420 -20.40 -18.64 -31.12
N MET A 421 -20.76 -17.36 -30.97
CA MET A 421 -20.45 -16.62 -29.75
C MET A 421 -21.28 -17.22 -28.61
N SER A 422 -20.72 -18.23 -27.94
CA SER A 422 -21.17 -18.55 -26.59
C SER A 422 -20.47 -17.59 -25.64
N SER A 423 -21.24 -16.90 -24.80
CA SER A 423 -20.67 -16.17 -23.67
C SER A 423 -19.78 -17.12 -22.87
N ALA A 424 -18.64 -16.62 -22.41
CA ALA A 424 -17.78 -17.38 -21.52
C ALA A 424 -18.59 -17.79 -20.28
N VAL A 425 -18.39 -19.02 -19.81
CA VAL A 425 -19.05 -19.50 -18.58
C VAL A 425 -18.48 -18.70 -17.42
N ASP A 426 -19.28 -17.80 -16.85
CA ASP A 426 -18.91 -16.97 -15.70
C ASP A 426 -19.51 -17.56 -14.43
N ASN A 427 -18.64 -18.11 -13.57
CA ASN A 427 -19.02 -18.71 -12.30
C ASN A 427 -19.03 -17.71 -11.12
N ARG A 428 -18.87 -16.40 -11.36
CA ARG A 428 -18.96 -15.39 -10.30
C ARG A 428 -20.39 -15.34 -9.74
N GLY A 429 -20.48 -15.28 -8.41
CA GLY A 429 -21.78 -15.27 -7.70
C GLY A 429 -22.68 -14.10 -8.11
N SER A 430 -22.10 -12.94 -8.42
CA SER A 430 -22.82 -11.77 -8.92
C SER A 430 -23.50 -12.03 -10.27
N ALA A 431 -22.80 -12.63 -11.23
CA ALA A 431 -23.33 -12.98 -12.54
C ALA A 431 -24.46 -14.02 -12.44
N ARG A 432 -24.31 -15.01 -11.54
CA ARG A 432 -25.36 -16.02 -11.29
C ARG A 432 -26.61 -15.41 -10.65
N ASN A 433 -26.45 -14.49 -9.70
CA ASN A 433 -27.56 -13.82 -9.03
C ASN A 433 -28.32 -12.89 -9.99
N LEU A 434 -27.62 -12.09 -10.80
CA LEU A 434 -28.22 -11.26 -11.85
C LEU A 434 -28.99 -12.12 -12.88
N GLY A 435 -28.42 -13.26 -13.29
CA GLY A 435 -29.11 -14.20 -14.17
C GLY A 435 -30.41 -14.76 -13.57
N ILE A 436 -30.39 -15.15 -12.30
CA ILE A 436 -31.58 -15.65 -11.58
C ILE A 436 -32.63 -14.55 -11.44
N ILE A 437 -32.24 -13.32 -11.08
CA ILE A 437 -33.15 -12.18 -10.98
C ILE A 437 -33.82 -11.91 -12.33
N GLY A 438 -33.05 -11.88 -13.42
CA GLY A 438 -33.55 -11.66 -14.77
C GLY A 438 -34.56 -12.73 -15.21
N VAL A 439 -34.27 -14.01 -14.96
CA VAL A 439 -35.21 -15.11 -15.24
C VAL A 439 -36.48 -15.00 -14.39
N THR A 440 -36.35 -14.62 -13.12
CA THR A 440 -37.50 -14.48 -12.21
C THR A 440 -38.44 -13.36 -12.66
N ILE A 441 -37.90 -12.23 -13.11
CA ILE A 441 -38.68 -11.11 -13.67
C ILE A 441 -39.38 -11.51 -14.97
N LEU A 442 -38.67 -12.21 -15.88
CA LEU A 442 -39.27 -12.68 -17.13
C LEU A 442 -40.42 -13.66 -16.89
N VAL A 443 -40.24 -14.61 -15.98
CA VAL A 443 -41.27 -15.60 -15.64
C VAL A 443 -42.47 -14.94 -14.96
N SER A 444 -42.25 -13.96 -14.08
CA SER A 444 -43.36 -13.27 -13.39
C SER A 444 -44.20 -12.44 -14.37
N VAL A 445 -43.56 -11.70 -15.29
CA VAL A 445 -44.26 -10.92 -16.33
C VAL A 445 -45.06 -11.84 -17.24
N LEU A 446 -44.47 -12.94 -17.72
CA LEU A 446 -45.17 -13.90 -18.57
C LEU A 446 -46.35 -14.57 -17.84
N SER A 447 -46.17 -14.90 -16.57
CA SER A 447 -47.25 -15.48 -15.75
C SER A 447 -48.41 -14.51 -15.57
N LEU A 448 -48.15 -13.22 -15.39
CA LEU A 448 -49.19 -12.19 -15.27
C LEU A 448 -50.00 -12.03 -16.57
N ILE A 449 -49.33 -12.05 -17.73
CA ILE A 449 -50.00 -11.99 -19.04
C ILE A 449 -50.93 -13.20 -19.22
N VAL A 450 -50.42 -14.40 -18.95
CA VAL A 450 -51.22 -15.64 -19.07
C VAL A 450 -52.39 -15.65 -18.09
N LEU A 451 -52.21 -15.11 -16.88
CA LEU A 451 -53.28 -15.03 -15.88
C LEU A 451 -54.42 -14.10 -16.33
N ASP A 452 -54.10 -12.96 -16.93
CA ASP A 452 -55.09 -11.99 -17.44
C ASP A 452 -55.88 -12.56 -18.63
N ASP A 453 -55.18 -13.24 -19.54
CA ASP A 453 -55.80 -13.95 -20.66
C ASP A 453 -56.72 -15.09 -20.16
N LEU A 454 -56.30 -15.83 -19.14
CA LEU A 454 -57.10 -16.91 -18.55
C LEU A 454 -58.37 -16.38 -17.87
N LEU A 455 -58.28 -15.27 -17.13
CA LEU A 455 -59.43 -14.62 -16.52
C LEU A 455 -60.42 -14.12 -17.58
N THR A 456 -59.90 -13.55 -18.66
CA THR A 456 -60.69 -13.10 -19.81
C THR A 456 -61.39 -14.28 -20.50
N PHE A 457 -60.69 -15.40 -20.69
CA PHE A 457 -61.26 -16.63 -21.22
C PHE A 457 -62.36 -17.21 -20.33
N LEU A 458 -62.17 -17.23 -19.00
CA LEU A 458 -63.19 -17.71 -18.07
C LEU A 458 -64.45 -16.84 -18.09
N ARG A 459 -64.31 -15.51 -18.19
CA ARG A 459 -65.45 -14.59 -18.36
C ARG A 459 -66.19 -14.87 -19.67
N TYR A 460 -65.45 -15.11 -20.75
CA TYR A 460 -66.01 -15.47 -22.05
C TYR A 460 -66.79 -16.80 -22.00
N VAL A 461 -66.24 -17.83 -21.36
CA VAL A 461 -66.92 -19.13 -21.17
C VAL A 461 -68.18 -18.99 -20.31
N GLN A 462 -68.14 -18.19 -19.24
CA GLN A 462 -69.32 -17.90 -18.42
C GLN A 462 -70.41 -17.15 -19.21
N GLN A 463 -70.01 -16.24 -20.09
CA GLN A 463 -70.92 -15.49 -20.94
C GLN A 463 -71.58 -16.40 -21.99
N ILE A 464 -70.82 -17.32 -22.60
CA ILE A 464 -71.37 -18.35 -23.50
C ILE A 464 -72.36 -19.26 -22.75
N ARG A 465 -72.03 -19.72 -21.53
CA ARG A 465 -72.98 -20.53 -20.72
C ARG A 465 -74.29 -19.79 -20.45
N ARG A 466 -74.25 -18.48 -20.19
CA ARG A 466 -75.45 -17.66 -19.99
C ARG A 466 -76.29 -17.49 -21.26
N VAL A 467 -75.67 -17.47 -22.45
CA VAL A 467 -76.36 -17.27 -23.73
C VAL A 467 -76.89 -18.58 -24.31
N CYS A 468 -76.21 -19.71 -24.09
CA CYS A 468 -76.57 -21.01 -24.65
C CYS A 468 -77.48 -21.89 -23.76
N GLY A 469 -77.86 -21.42 -22.57
CA GLY A 469 -78.90 -22.06 -21.74
C GLY A 469 -78.65 -23.54 -21.43
N VAL A 470 -77.55 -23.83 -20.72
CA VAL A 470 -77.33 -25.10 -20.00
C VAL A 470 -76.89 -24.81 -18.58
#